data_AF-Q58ZC7-F1
#
_entry.id   AF-Q58ZC7-F1
#
_cell.length_a   1.000
_cell.length_b   1.000
_cell.length_c   1.000
_cell.angle_alpha   90.00
_cell.angle_beta   90.00
_cell.angle_gamma   90.00
#
_symmetry.space_group_name_H-M   'P 1'
#
loop_
_entity.id
_entity.type
_entity.pdbx_description
1 polymer ?
#
loop_
_entity_poly.entity_id
_entity_poly.type
_entity_poly.pdbx_seq_one_letter_code
_entity_poly.pdbx_strand_id
1 'polypeptide(L)'
;MNLQVIVVCTTFFILLCGYVFFRLKQAQRRVEKLIEENAQLQTEKAVAQTQVKHHQVRQKNEENIVSSSRERIIDSLHNKTISVINPSCSGFRLIKASRQDSTETLRQILVHNQTYREICPIQGEKK
;
A
#
# COMPACT_ATOMS: atom_id res chain seq x y z
N MET A 1 61.37 -43.74 49.84
CA MET A 1 60.99 -42.40 49.35
C MET A 1 60.37 -42.42 47.94
N ASN A 2 59.69 -43.51 47.53
CA ASN A 2 59.15 -43.67 46.16
C ASN A 2 57.61 -43.76 46.12
N LEU A 3 56.97 -44.41 47.10
CA LEU A 3 55.51 -44.62 47.10
C LEU A 3 54.72 -43.33 47.41
N GLN A 4 55.19 -42.50 48.35
CA GLN A 4 54.52 -41.25 48.72
C GLN A 4 54.52 -40.22 47.58
N VAL A 5 55.61 -40.13 46.81
CA VAL A 5 55.71 -39.22 45.66
C VAL A 5 54.71 -39.60 44.56
N ILE A 6 54.57 -40.90 44.27
CA ILE A 6 53.62 -41.42 43.29
C ILE A 6 52.17 -41.08 43.69
N VAL A 7 51.81 -41.22 44.97
CA VAL A 7 50.46 -40.90 45.46
C VAL A 7 50.14 -39.40 45.36
N VAL A 8 51.11 -38.53 45.64
CA VAL A 8 50.94 -37.07 45.49
C VAL A 8 50.79 -36.68 44.03
N CYS A 9 51.58 -37.28 43.13
CA CYS A 9 51.46 -37.02 41.69
C CYS A 9 50.10 -37.49 41.14
N THR A 10 49.64 -38.70 41.48
CA THR A 10 48.36 -39.21 40.96
C THR A 10 47.17 -38.41 41.46
N THR A 11 47.15 -38.01 42.73
CA THR A 11 46.09 -37.17 43.29
C THR A 11 46.06 -35.78 42.65
N PHE A 12 47.23 -35.17 42.41
CA PHE A 12 47.31 -33.90 41.70
C PHE A 12 46.82 -34.01 40.25
N PHE A 13 47.20 -35.08 39.54
CA PHE A 13 46.71 -35.35 38.18
C PHE A 13 45.19 -35.56 38.15
N ILE A 14 44.62 -36.29 39.11
CA ILE A 14 43.17 -36.48 39.20
C ILE A 14 42.45 -35.14 39.41
N LEU A 15 42.98 -34.27 40.27
CA LEU A 15 42.43 -32.93 40.50
C LEU A 15 42.50 -32.06 39.23
N LEU A 16 43.62 -32.09 38.51
CA LEU A 16 43.77 -31.37 37.25
C LEU A 16 42.81 -31.88 36.18
N CYS A 17 42.71 -33.20 36.00
CA CYS A 17 41.77 -33.82 35.07
C CYS A 17 40.32 -33.46 35.41
N GLY A 18 39.95 -33.50 36.69
CA GLY A 18 38.63 -33.09 37.15
C GLY A 18 38.32 -31.61 36.86
N TYR A 19 39.28 -30.72 37.09
CA TYR A 19 39.16 -29.29 36.79
C TYR A 19 38.95 -29.03 35.29
N VAL A 20 39.76 -29.67 34.44
CA VAL A 20 39.66 -29.54 32.97
C VAL A 20 38.32 -30.07 32.46
N PHE A 21 37.89 -31.24 32.95
CA PHE A 21 36.58 -31.82 32.59
C PHE A 21 35.42 -30.91 33.02
N PHE A 22 35.48 -30.34 34.22
CA PHE A 22 34.47 -29.40 34.71
C PHE A 22 34.38 -28.14 33.82
N ARG A 23 35.52 -27.60 33.40
CA ARG A 23 35.60 -26.44 32.49
C ARG A 23 35.05 -26.74 31.10
N LEU A 24 35.38 -27.91 30.54
CA LEU A 24 34.82 -28.39 29.26
C LEU A 24 33.30 -28.55 29.32
N LYS A 25 32.80 -29.19 30.39
CA LYS A 25 31.35 -29.35 30.61
C LYS A 25 30.65 -28.01 30.81
N GLN A 26 31.32 -27.02 31.39
CA GLN A 26 30.81 -25.66 31.50
C GLN A 26 30.76 -24.94 30.14
N ALA A 27 31.74 -25.17 29.26
CA ALA A 27 31.75 -24.63 27.91
C ALA A 27 30.64 -25.24 27.04
N GLN A 28 30.42 -26.56 27.12
CA GLN A 28 29.34 -27.24 26.40
C GLN A 28 27.96 -26.70 26.77
N ARG A 29 27.70 -26.48 28.07
CA ARG A 29 26.42 -25.90 28.53
C ARG A 29 26.16 -24.50 27.97
N ARG A 30 27.20 -23.72 27.64
CA ARG A 30 27.04 -22.42 27.00
C ARG A 30 26.68 -22.57 25.53
N VAL A 31 27.31 -23.53 24.84
CA VAL A 31 27.01 -23.84 23.44
C VAL A 31 25.58 -24.35 23.28
N GLU A 32 25.11 -25.23 24.16
CA GLU A 32 23.73 -25.73 24.14
C GLU A 32 22.70 -24.60 24.28
N LYS A 33 22.91 -23.66 25.21
CA LYS A 33 22.05 -22.49 25.36
C LYS A 33 22.01 -21.61 24.11
N LEU A 34 23.16 -21.40 23.47
CA LEU A 34 23.27 -20.63 22.23
C LEU A 34 22.59 -21.32 21.05
N ILE A 35 22.62 -22.66 21.00
CA ILE A 35 21.92 -23.45 19.98
C ILE A 35 20.40 -23.38 20.21
N GLU A 36 19.96 -23.50 21.45
CA GLU A 36 18.55 -23.42 21.83
C GLU A 36 17.96 -22.03 21.54
N GLU A 37 18.67 -20.97 21.92
CA GLU A 37 18.27 -19.58 21.67
C GLU A 37 18.22 -19.27 20.16
N ASN A 38 19.21 -19.72 19.37
CA ASN A 38 19.17 -19.57 17.91
C ASN A 38 18.02 -20.34 17.27
N ALA A 39 17.69 -21.54 17.77
CA ALA A 39 16.55 -22.31 17.27
C ALA A 39 15.22 -21.60 17.54
N GLN A 40 15.05 -21.01 18.73
CA GLN A 40 13.88 -20.20 19.09
C GLN A 40 13.79 -18.92 18.26
N LEU A 41 14.92 -18.24 18.03
CA LEU A 41 14.98 -17.05 17.16
C LEU A 41 14.65 -17.38 15.70
N GLN A 42 14.99 -18.58 15.21
CA GLN A 42 14.62 -19.00 13.86
C GLN A 42 13.12 -19.29 13.73
N THR A 43 12.50 -19.90 14.74
CA THR A 43 11.05 -20.14 14.73
C THR A 43 10.27 -18.83 14.84
N GLU A 44 10.70 -17.91 15.70
CA GLU A 44 10.09 -16.57 15.81
C GLU A 44 10.24 -15.77 14.51
N LYS A 45 11.42 -15.81 13.87
CA LYS A 45 11.63 -15.18 12.55
C LYS A 45 10.77 -15.82 11.46
N ALA A 46 10.61 -17.15 11.44
CA ALA A 46 9.76 -17.83 10.48
C ALA A 46 8.28 -17.46 10.66
N VAL A 47 7.82 -17.33 11.90
CA VAL A 47 6.45 -16.88 12.22
C VAL A 47 6.26 -15.42 11.81
N ALA A 48 7.18 -14.52 12.15
CA ALA A 48 7.12 -13.11 11.76
C ALA A 48 7.16 -12.93 10.24
N GLN A 49 8.04 -13.66 9.53
CA GLN A 49 8.13 -13.63 8.07
C GLN A 49 6.85 -14.18 7.42
N THR A 50 6.22 -15.19 8.01
CA THR A 50 4.95 -15.75 7.55
C THR A 50 3.80 -14.76 7.76
N GLN A 51 3.74 -14.09 8.90
CA GLN A 51 2.71 -13.07 9.18
C GLN A 51 2.82 -11.87 8.22
N VAL A 52 4.03 -11.36 7.99
CA VAL A 52 4.27 -10.27 7.03
C VAL A 52 3.87 -10.70 5.62
N LYS A 53 4.24 -11.92 5.20
CA LYS A 53 3.88 -12.45 3.88
C LYS A 53 2.36 -12.58 3.70
N HIS A 54 1.65 -13.10 4.70
CA HIS A 54 0.19 -13.18 4.66
C HIS A 54 -0.47 -11.80 4.58
N HIS A 55 0.04 -10.83 5.32
CA HIS A 55 -0.49 -9.47 5.28
C HIS A 55 -0.27 -8.81 3.91
N GLN A 56 0.94 -8.91 3.35
CA GLN A 56 1.25 -8.38 2.03
C GLN A 56 0.40 -9.02 0.93
N VAL A 57 0.16 -10.34 1.00
CA VAL A 57 -0.70 -11.03 0.03
C VAL A 57 -2.15 -10.57 0.14
N ARG A 58 -2.69 -10.37 1.36
CA ARG A 58 -4.03 -9.82 1.56
C ARG A 58 -4.18 -8.43 0.96
N GLN A 59 -3.23 -7.55 1.23
CA GLN A 59 -3.22 -6.20 0.67
C GLN A 59 -3.19 -6.23 -0.86
N LYS A 60 -2.31 -7.04 -1.46
CA LYS A 60 -2.27 -7.18 -2.92
C LYS A 60 -3.56 -7.74 -3.51
N ASN A 61 -4.21 -8.68 -2.82
CA ASN A 61 -5.48 -9.24 -3.27
C ASN A 61 -6.61 -8.20 -3.19
N GLU A 62 -6.65 -7.41 -2.12
CA GLU A 62 -7.58 -6.27 -1.99
C GLU A 62 -7.32 -5.22 -3.07
N GLU A 63 -6.08 -4.81 -3.29
CA GLU A 63 -5.70 -3.88 -4.35
C GLU A 63 -6.10 -4.39 -5.73
N ASN A 64 -5.86 -5.66 -6.05
CA ASN A 64 -6.24 -6.27 -7.33
C ASN A 64 -7.76 -6.36 -7.53
N ILE A 65 -8.50 -6.71 -6.47
CA ILE A 65 -9.97 -6.77 -6.54
C ILE A 65 -10.55 -5.36 -6.74
N VAL A 66 -10.01 -4.38 -6.04
CA VAL A 66 -10.42 -2.98 -6.14
C VAL A 66 -10.05 -2.39 -7.51
N SER A 67 -8.83 -2.62 -7.99
CA SER A 67 -8.35 -2.12 -9.29
C SER A 67 -9.15 -2.72 -10.45
N SER A 68 -9.32 -4.05 -10.47
CA SER A 68 -10.13 -4.75 -11.48
C SER A 68 -11.58 -4.26 -11.50
N SER A 69 -12.17 -3.99 -10.33
CA SER A 69 -13.53 -3.46 -10.26
C SER A 69 -13.63 -2.03 -10.79
N ARG A 70 -12.64 -1.17 -10.50
CA ARG A 70 -12.59 0.18 -11.07
C ARG A 70 -12.41 0.16 -12.58
N GLU A 71 -11.48 -0.65 -13.11
CA GLU A 71 -11.28 -0.78 -14.55
C GLU A 71 -12.55 -1.24 -15.27
N ARG A 72 -13.26 -2.24 -14.73
CA ARG A 72 -14.55 -2.68 -15.28
C ARG A 72 -15.61 -1.58 -15.28
N ILE A 73 -15.66 -0.76 -14.24
CA ILE A 73 -16.59 0.38 -14.18
C ILE A 73 -16.21 1.44 -15.20
N ILE A 74 -14.92 1.78 -15.32
CA ILE A 74 -14.42 2.76 -16.30
C ILE A 74 -14.67 2.27 -17.73
N ASP A 75 -14.44 0.99 -18.01
CA ASP A 75 -14.70 0.38 -19.31
C ASP A 75 -16.20 0.39 -19.64
N SER A 76 -17.04 0.05 -18.66
CA SER A 76 -18.50 0.17 -18.81
C SER A 76 -18.96 1.61 -19.03
N LEU A 77 -18.32 2.59 -18.41
CA LEU A 77 -18.61 4.01 -18.61
C LEU A 77 -18.11 4.53 -19.96
N HIS A 78 -16.96 4.09 -20.46
CA HIS A 78 -16.49 4.45 -21.80
C HIS A 78 -17.36 3.80 -22.89
N ASN A 79 -17.71 2.52 -22.73
CA ASN A 79 -18.59 1.81 -23.65
C ASN A 79 -20.01 2.41 -23.62
N LYS A 80 -20.46 2.88 -22.44
CA LYS A 80 -21.62 3.76 -22.34
C LYS A 80 -21.23 5.19 -22.71
N THR A 81 -20.90 5.40 -23.99
CA THR A 81 -20.80 6.74 -24.57
C THR A 81 -22.15 7.46 -24.40
N ILE A 82 -22.32 8.19 -23.30
CA ILE A 82 -23.33 9.24 -23.19
C ILE A 82 -22.71 10.47 -23.86
N SER A 83 -22.58 10.42 -25.18
CA SER A 83 -22.28 11.61 -25.95
C SER A 83 -23.54 12.48 -25.97
N VAL A 84 -23.69 13.36 -24.97
CA VAL A 84 -24.51 14.56 -25.17
C VAL A 84 -23.69 15.51 -26.03
N ILE A 85 -23.62 15.23 -27.34
CA ILE A 85 -23.32 16.29 -28.30
C ILE A 85 -24.65 16.99 -28.55
N ASN A 86 -25.09 17.80 -27.57
CA ASN A 86 -26.01 18.87 -27.89
C ASN A 86 -25.18 20.15 -27.91
N PRO A 87 -24.76 20.65 -29.09
CA PRO A 87 -24.26 22.01 -29.15
C PRO A 87 -25.39 22.87 -28.61
N SER A 88 -25.18 23.52 -27.46
CA SER A 88 -26.21 24.17 -26.63
C SER A 88 -27.18 25.10 -27.40
N CYS A 89 -26.82 25.44 -28.64
CA CYS A 89 -27.56 26.13 -29.68
C CYS A 89 -28.93 25.54 -30.05
N SER A 90 -29.16 24.23 -29.90
CA SER A 90 -30.47 23.61 -30.19
C SER A 90 -31.42 23.63 -28.99
N GLY A 91 -30.89 23.77 -27.77
CA GLY A 91 -31.67 23.76 -26.52
C GLY A 91 -32.10 25.14 -26.04
N PHE A 92 -31.45 26.20 -26.50
CA PHE A 92 -31.71 27.58 -26.09
C PHE A 92 -31.66 28.54 -27.29
N ARG A 93 -32.29 29.72 -27.17
CA ARG A 93 -32.30 30.77 -28.21
C ARG A 93 -31.95 32.13 -27.60
N LEU A 94 -31.60 33.08 -28.46
CA LEU A 94 -31.54 34.50 -28.13
C LEU A 94 -32.86 34.99 -27.49
N ILE A 95 -32.72 35.71 -26.39
CA ILE A 95 -33.82 36.33 -25.64
C ILE A 95 -34.00 37.78 -26.13
N LYS A 96 -35.25 38.18 -26.40
CA LYS A 96 -35.58 39.56 -26.75
C LYS A 96 -35.90 40.33 -25.47
N ALA A 97 -35.16 41.42 -25.23
CA ALA A 97 -35.44 42.33 -24.12
C ALA A 97 -36.75 43.10 -24.31
N SER A 98 -37.48 43.32 -23.23
CA SER A 98 -38.66 44.19 -23.16
C SER A 98 -38.30 45.57 -22.62
N ARG A 99 -39.10 46.59 -22.96
CA ARG A 99 -38.97 47.93 -22.36
C ARG A 99 -39.45 47.99 -20.91
N GLN A 100 -40.18 46.97 -20.46
CA GLN A 100 -40.66 46.84 -19.10
C GLN A 100 -39.66 46.10 -18.19
N ASP A 101 -38.56 45.60 -18.74
CA ASP A 101 -37.57 44.84 -17.98
C ASP A 101 -36.77 45.73 -17.05
N SER A 102 -36.45 45.20 -15.86
CA SER A 102 -35.53 45.86 -14.94
C SER A 102 -34.11 45.92 -15.49
N THR A 103 -33.27 46.82 -14.98
CA THR A 103 -31.86 46.93 -15.36
C THR A 103 -31.09 45.64 -15.13
N GLU A 104 -31.38 44.90 -14.06
CA GLU A 104 -30.73 43.61 -13.77
C GLU A 104 -31.14 42.53 -14.77
N THR A 105 -32.42 42.49 -15.14
CA THR A 105 -32.93 41.57 -16.17
C THR A 105 -32.24 41.84 -17.52
N LEU A 106 -32.10 43.11 -17.89
CA LEU A 106 -31.40 43.49 -19.13
C LEU A 106 -29.93 43.08 -19.14
N ARG A 107 -29.22 43.21 -18.00
CA ARG A 107 -27.84 42.74 -17.85
C ARG A 107 -27.74 41.23 -18.03
N GLN A 108 -28.65 40.48 -17.42
CA GLN A 108 -28.68 39.02 -17.55
C GLN A 108 -28.97 38.59 -18.99
N ILE A 109 -29.92 39.24 -19.66
CA ILE A 109 -30.24 39.00 -21.07
C ILE A 109 -29.03 39.28 -21.96
N LEU A 110 -28.28 40.35 -21.69
CA LEU A 110 -27.06 40.69 -22.42
C LEU A 110 -26.00 39.59 -22.29
N VAL A 111 -25.68 39.18 -21.06
CA VAL A 111 -24.68 38.13 -20.79
C VAL A 111 -25.10 36.81 -21.44
N HIS A 112 -26.36 36.40 -21.30
CA HIS A 112 -26.89 35.18 -21.94
C HIS A 112 -26.75 35.23 -23.46
N ASN A 113 -27.18 36.33 -24.08
CA ASN A 113 -27.13 36.47 -25.54
C ASN A 113 -25.69 36.56 -26.06
N GLN A 114 -24.76 37.13 -25.29
CA GLN A 114 -23.35 37.18 -25.64
C GLN A 114 -22.73 35.77 -25.61
N THR A 115 -22.89 35.04 -24.51
CA THR A 115 -22.43 33.65 -24.37
C THR A 115 -23.03 32.75 -25.45
N TYR A 116 -24.31 32.95 -25.78
CA TYR A 116 -24.95 32.23 -26.88
C TYR A 116 -24.23 32.46 -28.21
N ARG A 117 -23.87 33.71 -28.54
CA ARG A 117 -23.18 34.03 -29.81
C ARG A 117 -21.75 33.51 -29.85
N GLU A 118 -21.06 33.45 -28.71
CA GLU A 118 -19.70 32.91 -28.60
C GLU A 118 -19.68 31.38 -28.81
N ILE A 119 -20.68 30.67 -28.29
CA ILE A 119 -20.76 29.20 -28.36
C ILE A 119 -21.46 28.73 -29.65
N CYS A 120 -22.37 29.54 -30.20
CA CYS A 120 -23.19 29.21 -31.34
C CYS A 120 -22.87 30.10 -32.54
N PRO A 121 -21.84 29.75 -33.35
CA PRO A 121 -21.65 30.41 -34.63
C PRO A 121 -22.90 30.18 -35.48
N ILE A 122 -23.43 31.26 -36.07
CA ILE A 122 -24.67 31.26 -36.85
C ILE A 122 -24.57 30.16 -37.92
N GLN A 123 -25.25 29.03 -37.71
CA GLN A 123 -25.47 28.07 -38.77
C GLN A 123 -26.51 28.66 -39.73
N GLY A 124 -26.02 29.46 -40.66
CA GLY A 124 -26.68 29.84 -41.91
C GLY A 124 -28.12 30.35 -41.79
N GLU A 125 -28.26 31.67 -41.66
CA GLU A 125 -29.22 32.36 -42.52
C GLU A 125 -28.83 32.05 -43.97
N LYS A 126 -29.42 31.00 -44.55
CA LYS A 126 -29.46 30.88 -46.00
C LYS A 126 -30.51 31.86 -46.49
N LYS A 127 -30.00 32.98 -47.00
CA LYS A 127 -30.67 33.90 -47.89
C LYS A 127 -31.22 33.16 -49.11
#